data_AF-A0A9K3KZH2-F1
#
_entry.id   AF-A0A9K3KZH2-F1
#
_cell.length_a   1.000
_cell.length_b   1.000
_cell.length_c   1.000
_cell.angle_alpha   90.00
_cell.angle_beta   90.00
_cell.angle_gamma   90.00
#
_symmetry.space_group_name_H-M   'P 1'
#
loop_
_entity.id
_entity.type
_entity.pdbx_description
1 polymer ?
#
loop_
_entity_poly.entity_id
_entity_poly.type
_entity_poly.pdbx_seq_one_letter_code
_entity_poly.pdbx_strand_id
1 'polypeptide(L)'
;MKVLSVLSFLALTATTIAQVSHNNKDHTMQRTLKTDERTLAAVQDHHDRRMAKLREMIQDRRRSVDDHNAGRRRLSEEDYDRASRQLHNFQRKLAHMEETNSKEHHMERISEMQSLEDPSRLDNMAARVTMGKFNN
;
A
#
# COMPACT_ATOMS: atom_id res chain seq x y z
N MET A 1 1.24 -57.21 -29.14
CA MET A 1 0.60 -55.87 -29.29
C MET A 1 0.01 -55.35 -27.97
N LYS A 2 0.82 -55.17 -26.91
CA LYS A 2 0.35 -54.62 -25.61
C LYS A 2 1.10 -53.34 -25.18
N VAL A 3 2.22 -53.04 -25.83
CA VAL A 3 3.11 -51.93 -25.45
C VAL A 3 2.60 -50.56 -25.91
N LEU A 4 1.85 -50.52 -27.02
CA LEU A 4 1.27 -49.29 -27.57
C LEU A 4 0.14 -48.71 -26.70
N SER A 5 -0.58 -49.55 -25.94
CA SER A 5 -1.71 -49.12 -25.09
C SER A 5 -1.27 -48.42 -23.80
N VAL A 6 -0.09 -48.76 -23.26
CA VAL A 6 0.43 -48.16 -22.02
C VAL A 6 1.00 -46.77 -22.27
N LEU A 7 1.63 -46.56 -23.43
CA LEU A 7 2.16 -45.26 -23.85
C LEU A 7 1.06 -44.22 -24.11
N SER A 8 -0.06 -44.63 -24.71
CA SER A 8 -1.23 -43.75 -24.89
C SER A 8 -1.88 -43.34 -23.56
N PHE A 9 -1.89 -44.23 -22.56
CA PHE A 9 -2.44 -43.93 -21.24
C PHE A 9 -1.56 -42.93 -20.47
N LEU A 10 -0.24 -43.06 -20.56
CA LEU A 10 0.72 -42.12 -19.95
C LEU A 10 0.70 -40.73 -20.60
N ALA A 11 0.51 -40.65 -21.92
CA ALA A 11 0.38 -39.36 -22.60
C ALA A 11 -0.91 -38.61 -22.21
N LEU A 12 -2.02 -39.35 -22.02
CA LEU A 12 -3.30 -38.77 -21.63
C LEU A 12 -3.30 -38.26 -20.18
N THR A 13 -2.62 -38.97 -19.27
CA THR A 13 -2.47 -38.51 -17.87
C THR A 13 -1.53 -37.32 -17.77
N ALA A 14 -0.42 -37.30 -18.50
CA ALA A 14 0.50 -36.16 -18.52
C ALA A 14 -0.16 -34.86 -19.01
N THR A 15 -1.02 -34.95 -20.03
CA THR A 15 -1.73 -33.79 -20.59
C THR A 15 -2.75 -33.23 -19.59
N THR A 16 -3.49 -34.12 -18.91
CA THR A 16 -4.46 -33.72 -17.87
C THR A 16 -3.76 -33.07 -16.66
N ILE A 17 -2.61 -33.60 -16.24
CA ILE A 17 -1.81 -33.03 -15.14
C ILE A 17 -1.26 -31.64 -15.53
N ALA A 18 -0.81 -31.47 -16.78
CA ALA A 18 -0.33 -30.19 -17.28
C ALA A 18 -1.46 -29.13 -17.36
N GLN A 19 -2.65 -29.50 -17.82
CA GLN A 19 -3.81 -28.59 -17.86
C GLN A 19 -4.30 -28.18 -16.46
N VAL A 20 -4.32 -29.11 -15.49
CA VAL A 20 -4.68 -28.81 -14.09
C VAL A 20 -3.62 -27.92 -13.43
N SER A 21 -2.33 -28.10 -13.75
CA SER A 21 -1.25 -27.23 -13.26
C SER A 21 -1.34 -25.81 -13.82
N HIS A 22 -1.70 -25.65 -15.10
CA HIS A 22 -1.89 -24.34 -15.72
C HIS A 22 -3.09 -23.57 -15.14
N ASN A 23 -4.24 -24.24 -14.99
CA ASN A 23 -5.45 -23.61 -14.43
C ASN A 23 -5.28 -23.16 -12.97
N ASN A 24 -4.46 -23.86 -12.17
CA ASN A 24 -4.18 -23.46 -10.79
C ASN A 24 -3.28 -22.21 -10.69
N LYS A 25 -2.39 -21.99 -11.66
CA LYS A 25 -1.54 -20.78 -11.72
C LYS A 25 -2.36 -19.54 -12.09
N ASP A 26 -3.31 -19.69 -13.01
CA ASP A 26 -4.15 -18.57 -13.44
C ASP A 26 -5.16 -18.15 -12.35
N HIS A 27 -5.69 -19.10 -11.58
CA HIS A 27 -6.58 -18.82 -10.45
C HIS A 27 -5.86 -18.19 -9.26
N THR A 28 -4.61 -18.57 -8.99
CA THR A 28 -3.82 -17.94 -7.92
C THR A 28 -3.45 -16.50 -8.29
N MET A 29 -3.05 -16.24 -9.55
CA MET A 29 -2.78 -14.90 -10.09
C MET A 29 -4.02 -13.99 -10.08
N GLN A 30 -5.20 -14.47 -10.48
CA GLN A 30 -6.42 -13.66 -10.42
C GLN A 30 -6.86 -13.32 -8.98
N ARG A 31 -6.57 -14.21 -8.02
CA ARG A 31 -6.96 -14.01 -6.62
C ARG A 31 -6.04 -13.02 -5.92
N THR A 32 -4.75 -13.02 -6.21
CA THR A 32 -3.81 -11.99 -5.72
C THR A 32 -4.16 -10.62 -6.30
N LEU A 33 -4.34 -10.50 -7.61
CA LEU A 33 -4.70 -9.22 -8.26
C LEU A 33 -6.00 -8.59 -7.72
N LYS A 34 -7.05 -9.40 -7.46
CA LYS A 34 -8.31 -8.92 -6.86
C LYS A 34 -8.17 -8.51 -5.39
N THR A 35 -7.21 -9.10 -4.68
CA THR A 35 -6.91 -8.74 -3.30
C THR A 35 -6.14 -7.42 -3.24
N ASP A 36 -5.25 -7.19 -4.21
CA ASP A 36 -4.48 -5.95 -4.34
C ASP A 36 -5.38 -4.76 -4.65
N GLU A 37 -6.36 -4.89 -5.54
CA GLU A 37 -7.27 -3.80 -5.90
C GLU A 37 -8.17 -3.38 -4.73
N ARG A 38 -8.67 -4.34 -3.94
CA ARG A 38 -9.44 -4.05 -2.72
C ARG A 38 -8.59 -3.40 -1.64
N THR A 39 -7.34 -3.84 -1.50
CA THR A 39 -6.40 -3.28 -0.52
C THR A 39 -6.03 -1.85 -0.91
N LEU A 40 -5.79 -1.60 -2.20
CA LEU A 40 -5.54 -0.27 -2.74
C LEU A 40 -6.71 0.68 -2.50
N ALA A 41 -7.93 0.24 -2.83
CA ALA A 41 -9.13 1.03 -2.59
C ALA A 41 -9.31 1.37 -1.09
N ALA A 42 -9.02 0.42 -0.19
CA ALA A 42 -9.09 0.65 1.26
C ALA A 42 -8.02 1.64 1.75
N VAL A 43 -6.80 1.59 1.21
CA VAL A 43 -5.72 2.53 1.55
C VAL A 43 -6.05 3.93 1.05
N GLN A 44 -6.56 4.05 -0.17
CA GLN A 44 -6.99 5.33 -0.75
C GLN A 44 -8.12 5.95 0.09
N ASP A 45 -9.17 5.18 0.40
CA ASP A 45 -10.29 5.64 1.23
C ASP A 45 -9.81 6.08 2.63
N HIS A 46 -8.91 5.31 3.26
CA HIS A 46 -8.31 5.70 4.53
C HIS A 46 -7.51 7.01 4.43
N HIS A 47 -6.75 7.21 3.35
CA HIS A 47 -6.04 8.45 3.09
C HIS A 47 -7.01 9.63 2.94
N ASP A 48 -8.05 9.47 2.14
CA ASP A 48 -9.06 10.50 1.88
C ASP A 48 -9.83 10.88 3.15
N ARG A 49 -10.16 9.90 4.00
CA ARG A 49 -10.76 10.16 5.33
C ARG A 49 -9.83 10.97 6.23
N ARG A 50 -8.53 10.66 6.23
CA ARG A 50 -7.53 11.42 7.02
C ARG A 50 -7.40 12.85 6.50
N MET A 51 -7.41 13.05 5.19
CA MET A 51 -7.41 14.36 4.54
C MET A 51 -8.65 15.17 4.93
N ALA A 52 -9.83 14.57 4.85
CA ALA A 52 -11.08 15.21 5.25
C ALA A 52 -11.04 15.62 6.72
N LYS A 53 -10.57 14.74 7.61
CA LYS A 53 -10.47 15.06 9.04
C LYS A 53 -9.50 16.20 9.32
N LEU A 54 -8.37 16.25 8.61
CA LEU A 54 -7.42 17.37 8.74
C LEU A 54 -8.05 18.71 8.31
N ARG A 55 -8.83 18.71 7.22
CA ARG A 55 -9.54 19.92 6.76
C ARG A 55 -10.56 20.41 7.80
N GLU A 56 -11.30 19.51 8.43
CA GLU A 56 -12.21 19.83 9.53
C GLU A 56 -11.45 20.46 10.71
N MET A 57 -10.35 19.85 11.15
CA MET A 57 -9.53 20.37 12.25
C MET A 57 -8.93 21.75 11.94
N ILE A 58 -8.52 21.99 10.69
CA ILE A 58 -8.05 23.31 10.23
C ILE A 58 -9.18 24.33 10.35
N GLN A 59 -10.39 23.99 9.89
CA GLN A 59 -11.53 24.89 9.94
C GLN A 59 -11.90 25.26 11.38
N ASP A 60 -11.92 24.29 12.29
CA ASP A 60 -12.22 24.52 13.71
C ASP A 60 -11.19 25.42 14.40
N ARG A 61 -9.90 25.17 14.15
CA ARG A 61 -8.82 25.99 14.72
C ARG A 61 -8.80 27.38 14.13
N ARG A 62 -9.01 27.50 12.82
CA ARG A 62 -9.15 28.80 12.15
C ARG A 62 -10.31 29.60 12.73
N ARG A 63 -11.49 28.99 12.89
CA ARG A 63 -12.63 29.66 13.53
C ARG A 63 -12.31 30.14 14.95
N SER A 64 -11.62 29.31 15.74
CA SER A 64 -11.23 29.68 17.11
C SER A 64 -10.28 30.88 17.15
N VAL A 65 -9.31 30.93 16.24
CA VAL A 65 -8.36 32.04 16.09
C VAL A 65 -9.07 33.30 15.60
N ASP A 66 -9.93 33.17 14.58
CA ASP A 66 -10.69 34.28 13.99
C ASP A 66 -11.69 34.87 15.00
N ASP A 67 -12.36 34.03 15.80
CA ASP A 67 -13.27 34.46 16.87
C ASP A 67 -12.54 35.18 18.01
N HIS A 68 -11.31 34.76 18.34
CA HIS A 68 -10.46 35.48 19.28
C HIS A 68 -10.03 36.84 18.73
N ASN A 69 -9.52 36.88 17.49
CA ASN A 69 -9.07 38.11 16.85
C ASN A 69 -10.22 39.12 16.65
N ALA A 70 -11.43 38.63 16.38
CA ALA A 70 -12.62 39.47 16.27
C ALA A 70 -13.25 39.85 17.62
N GLY A 71 -12.71 39.38 18.74
CA GLY A 71 -13.24 39.63 20.08
C GLY A 71 -14.57 38.92 20.38
N ARG A 72 -15.05 38.02 19.51
CA ARG A 72 -16.28 37.24 19.71
C ARG A 72 -16.13 36.18 20.80
N ARG A 73 -14.92 35.61 20.94
CA ARG A 73 -14.57 34.63 21.97
C ARG A 73 -13.16 34.87 22.47
N ARG A 74 -13.02 35.35 23.70
CA ARG A 74 -11.70 35.62 24.28
C ARG A 74 -11.07 34.35 24.84
N LEU A 75 -10.24 33.70 24.02
CA LEU A 75 -9.29 32.68 24.49
C LEU A 75 -8.23 33.28 25.42
N SER A 76 -7.64 32.46 26.29
CA SER A 76 -6.40 32.82 26.98
C SER A 76 -5.27 32.97 25.96
N GLU A 77 -4.22 33.71 26.29
CA GLU A 77 -3.06 33.89 25.42
C GLU A 77 -2.39 32.54 25.11
N GLU A 78 -2.27 31.66 26.11
CA GLU A 78 -1.74 30.31 25.91
C GLU A 78 -2.60 29.46 24.97
N ASP A 79 -3.93 29.52 25.11
CA ASP A 79 -4.86 28.78 24.26
C ASP A 79 -4.88 29.32 22.82
N TYR A 80 -4.78 30.64 22.66
CA TYR A 80 -4.68 31.29 21.35
C TYR A 80 -3.40 30.85 20.63
N ASP A 81 -2.27 30.92 21.32
CA ASP A 81 -0.97 30.48 20.81
C ASP A 81 -0.99 29.01 20.42
N ARG A 82 -1.59 28.17 21.27
CA ARG A 82 -1.75 26.75 21.01
C ARG A 82 -2.61 26.51 19.77
N ALA A 83 -3.75 27.20 19.65
CA ALA A 83 -4.63 27.07 18.50
C ALA A 83 -3.95 27.53 17.19
N SER A 84 -3.22 28.64 17.23
CA SER A 84 -2.46 29.16 16.10
C SER A 84 -1.34 28.21 15.65
N ARG A 85 -0.56 27.66 16.59
CA ARG A 85 0.45 26.64 16.27
C ARG A 85 -0.16 25.37 15.68
N GLN A 86 -1.28 24.92 16.24
CA GLN A 86 -2.00 23.75 15.73
C GLN A 86 -2.52 23.97 14.31
N LEU A 87 -3.11 25.13 14.03
CA LEU A 87 -3.58 25.51 12.71
C LEU A 87 -2.45 25.41 11.67
N HIS A 88 -1.29 26.02 11.96
CA HIS A 88 -0.14 25.98 11.07
C HIS A 88 0.38 24.54 10.86
N ASN A 89 0.47 23.75 11.94
CA ASN A 89 0.92 22.36 11.86
C ASN A 89 -0.02 21.49 11.01
N PHE A 90 -1.35 21.67 11.14
CA PHE A 90 -2.32 20.94 10.33
C PHE A 90 -2.28 21.36 8.86
N GLN A 91 -2.13 22.65 8.58
CA GLN A 91 -1.96 23.14 7.20
C GLN A 91 -0.72 22.55 6.54
N ARG A 92 0.43 22.55 7.24
CA ARG A 92 1.67 21.94 6.73
C ARG A 92 1.51 20.44 6.48
N LYS A 93 0.83 19.74 7.39
CA LYS A 93 0.56 18.31 7.24
C LYS A 93 -0.37 18.01 6.07
N LEU A 94 -1.41 18.82 5.88
CA LEU A 94 -2.33 18.70 4.75
C LEU A 94 -1.58 18.90 3.43
N ALA A 95 -0.79 19.97 3.31
CA ALA A 95 0.01 20.24 2.11
C ALA A 95 0.95 19.09 1.77
N HIS A 96 1.64 18.54 2.77
CA HIS A 96 2.51 17.38 2.56
C HIS A 96 1.73 16.11 2.14
N MET A 97 0.53 15.91 2.67
CA MET A 97 -0.32 14.81 2.24
C MET A 97 -0.84 15.02 0.81
N GLU A 98 -1.16 16.25 0.41
CA GLU A 98 -1.57 16.57 -0.97
C GLU A 98 -0.43 16.35 -1.97
N GLU A 99 0.79 16.72 -1.60
CA GLU A 99 2.01 16.46 -2.39
C GLU A 99 2.26 14.96 -2.56
N THR A 100 2.16 14.19 -1.48
CA THR A 100 2.43 12.74 -1.48
C THR A 100 1.29 11.88 -2.04
N ASN A 101 0.08 12.44 -2.20
CA ASN A 101 -1.08 11.76 -2.81
C ASN A 101 -1.11 11.90 -4.35
N SER A 102 -0.02 12.38 -4.97
CA SER A 102 0.18 12.14 -6.40
C SER A 102 0.07 10.64 -6.67
N LYS A 103 -0.84 10.23 -7.56
CA LYS A 103 -1.07 8.83 -7.97
C LYS A 103 0.22 8.09 -8.30
N GLU A 104 1.23 8.82 -8.75
CA GLU A 104 2.57 8.34 -9.11
C GLU A 104 3.31 7.74 -7.90
N HIS A 105 3.34 8.44 -6.76
CA HIS A 105 3.99 7.94 -5.54
C HIS A 105 3.24 6.75 -4.91
N HIS A 106 1.93 6.67 -5.14
CA HIS A 106 1.17 5.55 -4.58
C HIS A 106 1.41 4.26 -5.36
N MET A 107 1.46 4.33 -6.69
CA MET A 107 1.86 3.21 -7.54
C MET A 107 3.30 2.76 -7.25
N GLU A 108 4.21 3.71 -7.04
CA GLU A 108 5.61 3.41 -6.72
C GLU A 108 5.76 2.64 -5.41
N ARG A 109 5.02 3.02 -4.35
CA ARG A 109 5.01 2.26 -3.07
C ARG A 109 4.40 0.87 -3.19
N ILE A 110 3.37 0.70 -4.01
CA ILE A 110 2.76 -0.62 -4.22
C ILE A 110 3.71 -1.52 -5.01
N SER A 111 4.37 -0.97 -6.03
CA SER A 111 5.41 -1.67 -6.77
C SER A 111 6.59 -2.05 -5.86
N GLU A 112 6.99 -1.17 -4.94
CA GLU A 112 8.02 -1.46 -3.94
C GLU A 112 7.59 -2.59 -3.01
N MET A 113 6.37 -2.55 -2.46
CA MET A 113 5.84 -3.64 -1.61
C MET A 113 5.76 -4.97 -2.36
N GLN A 114 5.26 -4.97 -3.60
CA GLN A 114 5.22 -6.17 -4.45
C GLN A 114 6.62 -6.70 -4.76
N SER A 115 7.61 -5.82 -4.93
CA SER A 115 9.00 -6.22 -5.17
C SER A 115 9.70 -6.85 -3.95
N LEU A 116 9.18 -6.58 -2.75
CA LEU A 116 9.65 -7.15 -1.48
C LEU A 116 9.01 -8.50 -1.15
N GLU A 117 7.80 -8.75 -1.67
CA GLU A 117 7.10 -10.03 -1.52
C GLU A 117 7.51 -11.08 -2.55
N ASP A 118 8.36 -10.74 -3.52
CA ASP A 118 8.84 -11.66 -4.55
C ASP A 118 9.87 -12.65 -3.95
N PRO A 119 9.50 -13.94 -3.73
CA PRO A 119 10.34 -14.91 -3.02
C PRO A 119 11.63 -15.22 -3.80
N SER A 120 11.62 -14.99 -5.11
CA SER A 120 12.78 -15.13 -5.99
C SER A 120 13.95 -14.19 -5.63
N ARG A 121 13.65 -13.07 -4.95
CA ARG A 121 14.64 -12.08 -4.51
C ARG A 121 15.25 -12.42 -3.15
N LEU A 122 14.48 -13.06 -2.26
CA LEU A 122 14.95 -13.57 -0.97
C LEU A 122 15.93 -14.74 -1.15
N ASP A 123 15.67 -15.65 -2.09
CA ASP A 123 16.59 -16.75 -2.40
C ASP A 123 17.93 -16.24 -2.99
N ASN A 124 17.88 -15.20 -3.84
CA ASN A 124 19.08 -14.57 -4.39
C ASN A 124 19.89 -13.78 -3.34
N MET A 125 19.24 -13.18 -2.34
CA MET A 125 19.93 -12.52 -1.22
C MET A 125 20.52 -13.54 -0.24
N ALA A 126 19.79 -14.63 0.06
CA ALA A 126 20.30 -15.72 0.90
C ALA A 126 21.54 -16.39 0.29
N ALA A 127 21.55 -16.62 -1.03
CA ALA A 127 22.69 -17.17 -1.75
C ALA A 127 23.94 -16.26 -1.73
N ARG A 128 23.75 -14.94 -1.69
CA ARG A 128 24.86 -13.96 -1.66
C ARG A 128 25.50 -13.85 -0.27
N VAL A 129 24.72 -14.01 0.80
CA VAL A 129 25.21 -14.01 2.19
C VAL A 129 25.94 -15.31 2.55
N THR A 130 25.53 -16.44 2.00
CA THR A 130 26.21 -17.73 2.22
C THR A 130 27.52 -17.87 1.43
N MET A 131 27.62 -17.27 0.24
CA MET A 131 28.86 -17.27 -0.56
C MET A 131 29.94 -16.30 -0.06
N GLY A 132 29.58 -15.26 0.70
CA GLY A 132 30.54 -14.28 1.24
C GLY A 132 31.28 -14.72 2.51
N LYS A 133 30.93 -15.87 3.11
CA LYS A 133 31.48 -16.36 4.38
C LYS A 133 32.62 -17.38 4.25
N PHE A 134 33.08 -17.67 3.04
CA PHE A 134 34.15 -18.66 2.80
C PHE A 134 35.51 -18.07 2.37
N ASN A 135 35.66 -16.74 2.37
CA ASN A 135 36.95 -16.09 2.18
C ASN A 135 37.34 -15.30 3.45
N ASN A 136 37.77 -16.03 4.48
CA ASN A 136 38.73 -15.56 5.47
C ASN A 136 39.36 -16.76 6.19
#